data_AF-A0A833ED35-F1
#
_entry.id   AF-A0A833ED35-F1
#
_cell.length_a   1.000
_cell.length_b   1.000
_cell.length_c   1.000
_cell.angle_alpha   90.00
_cell.angle_beta   90.00
_cell.angle_gamma   90.00
#
_symmetry.space_group_name_H-M   'P 1'
#
loop_
_entity.id
_entity.type
_entity.pdbx_description
1 polymer ?
#
loop_
_entity_poly.entity_id
_entity_poly.type
_entity_poly.pdbx_seq_one_letter_code
_entity_poly.pdbx_strand_id
1 'polypeptide(L)'
;MEETFLSFSIILAFCIIIFQFFYFKKRFEETENELKKLRAVVNKISFDFTLERMLNASSSEIMRKRITELGEKIFDYLKKKYNLEKVTTYMEMKKRIEQMNNIPEDEKENILEFLENMIYIEYSSKPLSPKRREKIKEIIITMLRKMGSHQAT
;
A
#
# COMPACT_ATOMS: atom_id res chain seq x y z
N MET A 1 -30.18 -9.32 -56.12
CA MET A 1 -29.26 -8.17 -55.93
C MET A 1 -29.62 -7.38 -54.68
N GLU A 2 -30.90 -7.04 -54.45
CA GLU A 2 -31.32 -6.28 -53.26
C GLU A 2 -31.08 -7.03 -51.93
N GLU A 3 -31.41 -8.33 -51.85
CA GLU A 3 -31.16 -9.14 -50.65
C GLU A 3 -29.67 -9.29 -50.32
N THR A 4 -28.83 -9.37 -51.37
CA THR A 4 -27.38 -9.47 -51.26
C THR A 4 -26.77 -8.15 -50.77
N PHE A 5 -27.30 -7.02 -51.24
CA PHE A 5 -26.91 -5.69 -50.79
C PHE A 5 -27.34 -5.41 -49.34
N LEU A 6 -28.53 -5.86 -48.94
CA LEU A 6 -29.02 -5.75 -47.56
C LEU A 6 -28.16 -6.57 -46.60
N SER A 7 -27.85 -7.82 -46.97
CA SER A 7 -27.01 -8.72 -46.19
C SER A 7 -25.59 -8.16 -45.99
N PHE A 8 -25.00 -7.59 -47.06
CA PHE A 8 -23.69 -6.94 -46.99
C PHE A 8 -23.70 -5.72 -46.06
N SER A 9 -24.76 -4.91 -46.11
CA SER A 9 -24.92 -3.71 -45.29
C SER A 9 -25.01 -4.04 -43.79
N ILE A 10 -25.70 -5.14 -43.43
CA ILE A 10 -25.81 -5.62 -42.06
C ILE A 10 -24.44 -6.11 -41.52
N ILE A 11 -23.70 -6.86 -42.33
CA ILE A 11 -22.37 -7.35 -41.96
C ILE A 11 -21.41 -6.18 -41.74
N LEU A 12 -21.43 -5.18 -42.64
CA LEU A 12 -20.60 -3.99 -42.51
C LEU A 12 -20.90 -3.21 -41.22
N ALA A 13 -22.18 -3.03 -40.89
CA ALA A 13 -22.60 -2.39 -39.65
C ALA A 13 -22.10 -3.16 -38.41
N PHE A 14 -22.19 -4.50 -38.43
CA PHE A 14 -21.68 -5.35 -37.36
C PHE A 14 -20.15 -5.22 -37.19
N CYS A 15 -19.40 -5.20 -38.29
CA CYS A 15 -17.95 -4.99 -38.25
C CYS A 15 -17.57 -3.64 -37.64
N ILE A 16 -18.31 -2.57 -37.95
CA ILE A 16 -18.07 -1.24 -37.39
C ILE A 16 -18.33 -1.23 -35.88
N ILE A 17 -19.43 -1.84 -35.42
CA ILE A 17 -19.77 -1.93 -33.98
C ILE A 17 -18.71 -2.71 -33.21
N ILE A 18 -18.29 -3.87 -33.74
CA ILE A 18 -17.24 -4.70 -33.13
C ILE A 18 -15.93 -3.91 -33.06
N PHE A 19 -15.53 -3.23 -34.15
CA PHE A 19 -14.32 -2.43 -34.19
C PHE A 19 -14.34 -1.31 -33.14
N GLN A 20 -15.45 -0.56 -33.03
CA GLN A 20 -15.61 0.49 -32.03
C GLN A 20 -15.50 -0.08 -30.61
N PHE A 21 -16.17 -1.20 -30.32
CA PHE A 21 -16.11 -1.85 -29.01
C PHE A 21 -14.68 -2.22 -28.62
N PHE A 22 -13.93 -2.88 -29.50
CA PHE A 22 -12.52 -3.24 -29.23
C PHE A 22 -11.61 -2.02 -29.08
N TYR A 23 -11.82 -0.97 -29.88
CA TYR A 23 -11.05 0.27 -29.78
C TYR A 23 -11.29 0.99 -28.44
N PHE A 24 -12.55 1.12 -28.01
CA PHE A 24 -12.90 1.73 -26.72
C PHE A 24 -12.40 0.90 -25.54
N LYS A 25 -12.53 -0.43 -25.59
CA LYS A 25 -12.03 -1.32 -24.54
C LYS A 25 -10.52 -1.13 -24.33
N LYS A 26 -9.74 -1.10 -25.41
CA LYS A 26 -8.28 -0.92 -25.34
C LYS A 26 -7.89 0.44 -24.73
N ARG A 27 -8.55 1.53 -25.15
CA ARG A 27 -8.35 2.88 -24.58
C ARG A 27 -8.69 2.94 -23.10
N PHE A 28 -9.73 2.22 -22.67
CA PHE A 28 -10.13 2.18 -21.27
C PHE A 28 -9.08 1.45 -20.42
N GLU A 29 -8.58 0.29 -20.89
CA GLU A 29 -7.50 -0.45 -20.23
C GLU A 29 -6.20 0.37 -20.14
N GLU A 30 -5.84 1.11 -21.21
CA GLU A 30 -4.69 2.03 -21.21
C GLU A 30 -4.88 3.15 -20.17
N THR A 31 -6.06 3.76 -20.12
CA THR A 31 -6.38 4.82 -19.14
C THR A 31 -6.39 4.31 -17.70
N GLU A 32 -6.91 3.10 -17.46
CA GLU A 32 -6.89 2.47 -16.16
C GLU A 32 -5.45 2.21 -15.67
N ASN A 33 -4.58 1.75 -16.58
CA ASN A 33 -3.16 1.55 -16.28
C ASN A 33 -2.44 2.87 -16.02
N GLU A 34 -2.73 3.93 -16.76
CA GLU A 34 -2.21 5.27 -16.48
C GLU A 34 -2.68 5.81 -15.13
N LEU A 35 -3.95 5.60 -14.77
CA LEU A 35 -4.48 5.96 -13.45
C LEU A 35 -3.81 5.17 -12.32
N LYS A 36 -3.53 3.87 -12.51
CA LYS A 36 -2.75 3.07 -11.55
C LYS A 36 -1.34 3.64 -11.38
N LYS A 37 -0.66 3.97 -12.48
CA LYS A 37 0.66 4.61 -12.46
C LYS A 37 0.64 5.97 -11.76
N LEU A 38 -0.33 6.82 -12.09
CA LEU A 38 -0.51 8.14 -11.45
C LEU A 38 -0.78 7.99 -9.95
N ARG A 39 -1.63 7.04 -9.55
CA ARG A 39 -1.89 6.73 -8.13
C ARG A 39 -0.61 6.27 -7.42
N ALA A 40 0.19 5.42 -8.06
CA ALA A 40 1.47 4.98 -7.51
C ALA A 40 2.46 6.15 -7.34
N VAL A 41 2.53 7.07 -8.32
CA VAL A 41 3.37 8.28 -8.24
C VAL A 41 2.91 9.20 -7.12
N VAL A 42 1.61 9.47 -7.01
CA VAL A 42 1.04 10.31 -5.94
C VAL A 42 1.31 9.69 -4.56
N ASN A 43 1.15 8.37 -4.43
CA ASN A 43 1.43 7.68 -3.18
C ASN A 43 2.92 7.72 -2.82
N LYS A 44 3.81 7.60 -3.81
CA LYS A 44 5.26 7.77 -3.61
C LYS A 44 5.61 9.18 -3.14
N ILE A 45 5.03 10.22 -3.76
CA ILE A 45 5.26 11.62 -3.36
C ILE A 45 4.72 11.88 -1.94
N SER A 46 3.52 11.39 -1.63
CA SER A 46 2.94 11.49 -0.29
C SER A 46 3.81 10.78 0.76
N PHE A 47 4.40 9.64 0.38
CA PHE A 47 5.34 8.90 1.18
C PHE A 47 6.63 9.70 1.45
N ASP A 48 7.26 10.24 0.42
CA ASP A 48 8.50 11.03 0.55
C ASP A 48 8.27 12.26 1.45
N PHE A 49 7.14 12.96 1.29
CA PHE A 49 6.75 14.07 2.17
C PHE A 49 6.56 13.66 3.64
N THR A 50 6.00 12.47 3.87
CA THR A 50 5.75 11.99 5.23
C THR A 50 7.06 11.58 5.92
N LEU A 51 7.99 11.01 5.15
CA LEU A 51 9.32 10.62 5.59
C LEU A 51 10.18 11.86 5.92
N GLU A 52 10.18 12.86 5.05
CA GLU A 52 10.88 14.14 5.28
C GLU A 52 10.38 14.86 6.54
N ARG A 53 9.06 14.86 6.73
CA ARG A 53 8.39 15.38 7.93
C ARG A 53 8.74 14.63 9.22
N MET A 54 9.06 13.33 9.14
CA MET A 54 9.55 12.54 10.27
C MET A 54 11.00 12.85 10.62
N LEU A 55 11.85 13.03 9.61
CA LEU A 55 13.26 13.37 9.79
C LEU A 55 13.44 14.75 10.45
N ASN A 56 12.54 15.69 10.16
CA ASN A 56 12.59 17.07 10.67
C ASN A 56 11.95 17.26 12.07
N ALA A 57 11.46 16.20 12.73
CA ALA A 57 10.86 16.31 14.07
C ALA A 57 11.93 16.39 15.17
N SER A 58 12.19 17.58 15.69
CA SER A 58 13.24 17.87 16.69
C SER A 58 12.86 17.56 18.15
N SER A 59 11.57 17.38 18.48
CA SER A 59 11.10 17.09 19.85
C SER A 59 10.50 15.67 20.00
N SER A 60 10.71 15.05 21.18
CA SER A 60 10.35 13.64 21.41
C SER A 60 8.83 13.36 21.35
N GLU A 61 8.02 14.36 21.72
CA GLU A 61 6.56 14.24 21.79
C GLU A 61 5.92 14.36 20.39
N ILE A 62 6.41 15.30 19.58
CA ILE A 62 6.01 15.43 18.16
C ILE A 62 6.42 14.18 17.38
N MET A 63 7.62 13.65 17.67
CA MET A 63 8.09 12.41 17.04
C MET A 63 7.20 11.21 17.43
N ARG A 64 6.83 11.07 18.71
CA ARG A 64 5.94 10.00 19.17
C ARG A 64 4.60 10.05 18.44
N LYS A 65 3.96 11.22 18.37
CA LYS A 65 2.68 11.41 17.66
C LYS A 65 2.77 11.00 16.19
N ARG A 66 3.81 11.44 15.48
CA ARG A 66 4.03 11.10 14.07
C ARG A 66 4.29 9.61 13.86
N ILE A 67 5.03 8.97 14.77
CA ILE A 67 5.26 7.53 14.73
C ILE A 67 3.95 6.78 14.93
N THR A 68 3.09 7.21 15.86
CA THR A 68 1.77 6.60 16.05
C THR A 68 0.91 6.72 14.80
N GLU A 69 0.80 7.92 14.21
CA GLU A 69 0.02 8.14 12.98
C GLU A 69 0.51 7.27 11.80
N LEU A 70 1.83 7.11 11.64
CA LEU A 70 2.38 6.22 10.61
C LEU A 70 2.22 4.74 10.98
N GLY A 71 2.34 4.42 12.26
CA GLY A 71 2.13 3.08 12.78
C GLY A 71 0.74 2.56 12.46
N GLU A 72 -0.29 3.40 12.61
CA GLU A 72 -1.68 3.07 12.26
C GLU A 72 -1.84 2.78 10.76
N LYS A 73 -1.22 3.57 9.89
CA LYS A 73 -1.26 3.32 8.44
C LYS A 73 -0.59 2.01 8.05
N ILE A 74 0.57 1.71 8.66
CA ILE A 74 1.27 0.44 8.44
C ILE A 74 0.42 -0.72 8.99
N PHE A 75 -0.20 -0.53 10.15
CA PHE A 75 -1.08 -1.52 10.77
C PHE A 75 -2.27 -1.87 9.86
N ASP A 76 -2.94 -0.88 9.29
CA ASP A 76 -4.04 -1.08 8.34
C ASP A 76 -3.58 -1.74 7.04
N TYR A 77 -2.39 -1.40 6.55
CA TYR A 77 -1.79 -2.07 5.40
C TYR A 77 -1.55 -3.55 5.69
N LEU A 78 -0.99 -3.88 6.85
CA LEU A 78 -0.74 -5.27 7.25
C LEU A 78 -2.05 -6.06 7.38
N LYS A 79 -3.11 -5.46 7.94
CA LYS A 79 -4.44 -6.08 7.98
C LYS A 79 -4.93 -6.48 6.59
N LYS A 80 -4.82 -5.55 5.63
CA LYS A 80 -5.27 -5.79 4.26
C LYS A 80 -4.39 -6.81 3.54
N LYS A 81 -3.06 -6.67 3.63
CA LYS A 81 -2.10 -7.56 2.95
C LYS A 81 -2.23 -9.01 3.41
N TYR A 82 -2.46 -9.22 4.71
CA TYR A 82 -2.48 -10.56 5.31
C TYR A 82 -3.88 -11.06 5.67
N ASN A 83 -4.93 -10.35 5.25
CA ASN A 83 -6.34 -10.67 5.53
C ASN A 83 -6.63 -10.82 7.05
N LEU A 84 -6.09 -9.89 7.84
CA LEU A 84 -6.18 -9.84 9.30
C LEU A 84 -7.16 -8.74 9.77
N GLU A 85 -8.26 -8.54 9.06
CA GLU A 85 -9.21 -7.43 9.31
C GLU A 85 -9.81 -7.41 10.72
N LYS A 86 -9.95 -8.59 11.34
CA LYS A 86 -10.50 -8.75 12.70
C LYS A 86 -9.52 -8.35 13.81
N VAL A 87 -8.24 -8.18 13.49
CA VAL A 87 -7.21 -7.85 14.47
C VAL A 87 -7.36 -6.39 14.89
N THR A 88 -7.36 -6.11 16.19
CA THR A 88 -7.57 -4.74 16.71
C THR A 88 -6.33 -4.13 17.35
N THR A 89 -5.38 -4.96 17.81
CA THR A 89 -4.20 -4.51 18.56
C THR A 89 -2.88 -4.96 17.91
N TYR A 90 -1.79 -4.22 18.17
CA TYR A 90 -0.45 -4.61 17.71
C TYR A 90 0.01 -5.95 18.32
N MET A 91 -0.37 -6.25 19.57
CA MET A 91 -0.05 -7.55 20.20
C MET A 91 -0.73 -8.72 19.50
N GLU A 92 -2.01 -8.56 19.17
CA GLU A 92 -2.76 -9.60 18.45
C GLU A 92 -2.19 -9.80 17.04
N MET A 93 -1.87 -8.71 16.34
CA MET A 93 -1.22 -8.76 15.03
C MET A 93 0.11 -9.52 15.10
N LYS A 94 0.93 -9.26 16.12
CA LYS A 94 2.23 -9.92 16.30
C LYS A 94 2.05 -11.43 16.40
N LYS A 95 1.15 -11.91 17.26
CA LYS A 95 0.86 -13.34 17.43
C LYS A 95 0.39 -14.00 16.15
N ARG A 96 -0.46 -13.31 15.37
CA ARG A 96 -0.94 -13.81 14.08
C ARG A 96 0.19 -13.96 13.08
N ILE A 97 1.03 -12.92 12.92
CA ILE A 97 2.18 -12.92 12.02
C ILE A 97 3.20 -14.00 12.41
N GLU A 98 3.48 -14.19 13.70
CA GLU A 98 4.38 -15.25 14.20
C GLU A 98 3.93 -16.65 13.75
N GLN A 99 2.62 -16.90 13.75
CA GLN A 99 2.00 -18.18 13.37
C GLN A 99 1.86 -18.38 11.85
N MET A 100 2.08 -17.34 11.05
CA MET A 100 2.00 -17.42 9.59
C MET A 100 3.31 -17.95 8.99
N ASN A 101 3.19 -19.00 8.19
CA ASN A 101 4.33 -19.63 7.49
C ASN A 101 4.46 -19.18 6.02
N ASN A 102 3.53 -18.37 5.53
CA ASN A 102 3.47 -17.90 4.15
C ASN A 102 4.14 -16.52 3.94
N ILE A 103 4.79 -15.99 4.98
CA ILE A 103 5.49 -14.70 4.93
C ILE A 103 6.99 -14.99 4.77
N PRO A 104 7.68 -14.39 3.79
CA PRO A 104 9.13 -14.47 3.69
C PRO A 104 9.79 -14.07 5.01
N GLU A 105 10.79 -14.83 5.47
CA GLU A 105 11.40 -14.62 6.80
C GLU A 105 12.00 -13.21 6.95
N ASP A 106 12.60 -12.66 5.90
CA ASP A 106 13.11 -11.28 5.89
C ASP A 106 11.99 -10.24 6.08
N GLU A 107 10.81 -10.48 5.50
CA GLU A 107 9.65 -9.61 5.68
C GLU A 107 9.04 -9.79 7.07
N LYS A 108 8.96 -11.03 7.54
CA LYS A 108 8.41 -11.40 8.84
C LYS A 108 9.22 -10.76 9.97
N GLU A 109 10.55 -10.81 9.91
CA GLU A 109 11.43 -10.18 10.90
C GLU A 109 11.17 -8.67 11.01
N ASN A 110 11.13 -7.97 9.87
CA ASN A 110 10.84 -6.53 9.82
C ASN A 110 9.45 -6.19 10.39
N ILE A 111 8.43 -7.00 10.08
CA ILE A 111 7.06 -6.80 10.59
C ILE A 111 7.04 -7.00 12.10
N LEU A 112 7.62 -8.10 12.61
CA LEU A 112 7.63 -8.39 14.03
C LEU A 112 8.37 -7.32 14.82
N GLU A 113 9.51 -6.86 14.31
CA GLU A 113 10.29 -5.80 14.92
C GLU A 113 9.54 -4.46 14.93
N PHE A 114 8.83 -4.13 13.84
CA PHE A 114 7.91 -3.00 13.81
C PHE A 114 6.83 -3.10 14.90
N LEU A 115 6.15 -4.25 14.99
CA LEU A 115 5.07 -4.46 15.95
C LEU A 115 5.56 -4.38 17.39
N GLU A 116 6.72 -4.94 17.72
CA GLU A 116 7.33 -4.81 19.04
C GLU A 116 7.61 -3.36 19.44
N ASN A 117 8.11 -2.57 18.50
CA ASN A 117 8.37 -1.16 18.73
C ASN A 117 7.08 -0.35 18.90
N MET A 118 6.02 -0.67 18.14
CA MET A 118 4.72 -0.03 18.30
C MET A 118 4.07 -0.39 19.64
N ILE A 119 4.12 -1.67 20.05
CA ILE A 119 3.68 -2.11 21.39
C ILE A 119 4.45 -1.33 22.47
N TYR A 120 5.77 -1.20 22.32
CA TYR A 120 6.54 -0.40 23.27
C TYR A 120 6.09 1.06 23.29
N ILE A 121 5.82 1.70 22.16
CA ILE A 121 5.36 3.11 22.12
C ILE A 121 3.98 3.28 22.75
N GLU A 122 3.07 2.34 22.53
CA GLU A 122 1.70 2.41 23.03
C GLU A 122 1.63 2.16 24.54
N TYR A 123 2.34 1.13 25.02
CA TYR A 123 2.24 0.66 26.41
C TYR A 123 3.38 1.11 27.32
N SER A 124 4.49 1.63 26.79
CA SER A 124 5.56 2.23 27.60
C SER A 124 5.29 3.71 27.85
N SER A 125 5.24 4.08 29.12
CA SER A 125 5.29 5.47 29.57
C SER A 125 6.70 6.08 29.51
N LYS A 126 7.72 5.29 29.16
CA LYS A 126 9.11 5.75 29.09
C LYS A 126 9.41 6.45 27.76
N PRO A 127 10.16 7.56 27.78
CA PRO A 127 10.60 8.21 26.54
C PRO A 127 11.48 7.24 25.74
N LEU A 128 11.35 7.30 24.41
CA LEU A 128 12.20 6.55 23.50
C LEU A 128 13.66 7.03 23.63
N SER A 129 14.59 6.10 23.84
CA SER A 129 16.02 6.43 23.80
C SER A 129 16.46 6.83 22.38
N PRO A 130 17.50 7.66 22.21
CA PRO A 130 17.98 8.08 20.89
C PRO A 130 18.29 6.88 19.96
N LYS A 131 18.94 5.84 20.48
CA LYS A 131 19.24 4.62 19.72
C LYS A 131 17.98 3.90 19.22
N ARG A 132 16.93 3.84 20.05
CA ARG A 132 15.67 3.20 19.68
C ARG A 132 14.86 4.05 18.70
N ARG A 133 14.95 5.38 18.80
CA ARG A 133 14.34 6.32 17.85
C ARG A 133 14.85 6.11 16.43
N GLU A 134 16.16 6.03 16.25
CA GLU A 134 16.76 5.80 14.93
C GLU A 134 16.37 4.42 14.39
N LYS A 135 16.41 3.39 15.23
CA LYS A 135 15.98 2.05 14.84
C LYS A 135 14.52 2.01 14.38
N ILE A 136 13.62 2.66 15.10
CA ILE A 136 12.19 2.74 14.73
C ILE A 136 12.01 3.52 13.44
N LYS A 137 12.76 4.61 13.23
CA LYS A 137 12.74 5.34 11.97
C LYS A 137 13.16 4.43 10.81
N GLU A 138 14.27 3.71 10.93
CA GLU A 138 14.76 2.81 9.88
C GLU A 138 13.74 1.73 9.51
N ILE A 139 13.13 1.11 10.52
CA ILE A 139 12.10 0.08 10.32
C ILE A 139 10.86 0.68 9.65
N ILE A 140 10.37 1.83 10.13
CA ILE A 140 9.22 2.52 9.53
C ILE A 140 9.51 2.90 8.08
N ILE A 141 10.70 3.44 7.79
CA ILE A 141 11.14 3.75 6.43
C ILE A 141 11.13 2.49 5.56
N THR A 142 11.64 1.38 6.08
CA THR A 142 11.68 0.09 5.36
C THR A 142 10.27 -0.43 5.07
N MET A 143 9.38 -0.41 6.06
CA MET A 143 7.98 -0.84 5.92
C MET A 143 7.21 0.03 4.94
N LEU A 144 7.39 1.35 5.00
CA LEU A 144 6.72 2.27 4.10
C LEU A 144 7.23 2.17 2.65
N ARG A 145 8.53 1.92 2.43
CA ARG A 145 9.07 1.62 1.09
C ARG A 145 8.43 0.35 0.51
N LYS A 146 8.28 -0.70 1.33
CA LYS A 146 7.60 -1.94 0.92
C LYS A 146 6.14 -1.67 0.55
N MET A 147 5.41 -0.85 1.32
CA MET A 147 4.04 -0.42 0.98
C MET A 147 3.97 0.30 -0.38
N GLY A 148 4.87 1.23 -0.65
CA GLY A 148 4.90 1.96 -1.93
C GLY A 148 5.16 1.05 -3.13
N SER A 149 6.04 0.05 -2.97
CA SER A 149 6.34 -0.92 -4.03
C SER A 149 5.17 -1.84 -4.38
N HIS A 150 4.38 -2.27 -3.39
CA HIS A 150 3.25 -3.20 -3.58
C HIS A 150 2.00 -2.52 -4.16
N GLN A 151 1.90 -1.20 -4.11
CA GLN A 151 0.79 -0.45 -4.71
C GLN A 151 1.04 -0.06 -6.19
N ALA A 152 2.25 -0.32 -6.71
CA ALA A 152 2.64 -0.01 -8.08
C ALA A 152 2.46 -1.19 -9.06
N THR A 153 2.17 -2.38 -8.53
CA THR A 153 1.80 -3.61 -9.25
C THR A 153 0.30 -3.84 -9.19
#